data_AF-A0A8H7MLI5-F1
#
_entry.id   AF-A0A8H7MLI5-F1
#
_cell.length_a   1.000
_cell.length_b   1.000
_cell.length_c   1.000
_cell.angle_alpha   90.00
_cell.angle_beta   90.00
_cell.angle_gamma   90.00
#
_symmetry.space_group_name_H-M   'P 1'
#
loop_
_entity.id
_entity.type
_entity.pdbx_description
1 polymer ?
#
loop_
_entity_poly.entity_id
_entity_poly.type
_entity_poly.pdbx_seq_one_letter_code
_entity_poly.pdbx_strand_id
1 'polypeptide(L)'
;MQQSSIRGFFKPKTSQTNQSQENNERRDQRPGQPYRSRSGDPRPSHRGQHRGGNRPRNIELKKVAEETKAVLPAVLQSLPGFGADSSSIHNLYGLAPLDVNDCPRHVLPNSDKDAGKVGTRIRVVDRDSFDAAIELQPNYKAHLHLSNSSPAAISVTTNSNPQFSSAADDGEMDLDGLHLNQPQAPPIQAWDLSNKTPKRISQQKHPTISRQAPQPVAVLNLASERHAGGGWQNGAMAQEEALCYRSSLYLSLHKSYYPLPSLSVIYTPNVLIIRSATSTGHALYTRPASDLPVTSTISIAALRHPALTDDGKKFRNEGQRAETKKKIRVSLRTAASKGHTRLVLGALGCGVFSNPPTEVAECFLEVFRETEFQGGWWEDVVFAVMDNARGDQAGKDGSGNFGQFHRVLNDQVV
;
A
#
# COMPACT_ATOMS: atom_id res chain seq x y z
N MET A 1 20.60 75.27 1.74
CA MET A 1 21.73 75.34 2.69
C MET A 1 22.65 74.16 2.42
N GLN A 2 23.91 74.45 2.03
CA GLN A 2 25.19 73.70 2.13
C GLN A 2 25.20 72.17 1.89
N GLN A 3 25.90 71.64 0.86
CA GLN A 3 27.36 71.35 0.78
C GLN A 3 27.84 70.37 1.88
N SER A 4 28.71 69.35 1.72
CA SER A 4 29.52 68.76 0.64
C SER A 4 30.16 67.46 1.17
N SER A 5 30.69 66.65 0.24
CA SER A 5 31.49 65.40 0.36
C SER A 5 32.76 65.47 1.23
N ILE A 6 33.30 64.32 1.71
CA ILE A 6 34.71 63.85 1.48
C ILE A 6 35.03 62.48 2.14
N ARG A 7 35.94 61.77 1.45
CA ARG A 7 36.56 60.43 1.59
C ARG A 7 37.50 60.24 2.80
N GLY A 8 37.88 58.98 3.11
CA GLY A 8 39.16 58.67 3.79
C GLY A 8 39.41 57.20 4.16
N PHE A 9 40.31 56.54 3.42
CA PHE A 9 40.92 55.22 3.66
C PHE A 9 42.01 55.28 4.76
N PHE A 10 42.30 54.17 5.48
CA PHE A 10 43.63 53.53 5.63
C PHE A 10 43.58 52.26 6.54
N LYS A 11 44.29 51.19 6.12
CA LYS A 11 44.59 49.93 6.86
C LYS A 11 45.96 50.03 7.60
N PRO A 12 46.67 48.92 7.99
CA PRO A 12 46.60 48.17 9.26
C PRO A 12 48.01 48.05 9.94
N LYS A 13 48.14 47.39 11.11
CA LYS A 13 49.43 46.77 11.53
C LYS A 13 49.26 45.48 12.35
N THR A 14 50.26 44.62 12.16
CA THR A 14 50.44 43.19 12.46
C THR A 14 51.20 42.91 13.77
N SER A 15 50.92 41.74 14.35
CA SER A 15 51.78 40.70 14.98
C SER A 15 52.99 41.05 15.87
N GLN A 16 53.13 40.39 17.03
CA GLN A 16 54.16 39.34 17.29
C GLN A 16 54.10 38.74 18.72
N THR A 17 54.68 37.54 18.80
CA THR A 17 54.76 36.47 19.81
C THR A 17 55.91 36.57 20.84
N ASN A 18 55.80 35.85 21.97
CA ASN A 18 56.79 34.95 22.65
C ASN A 18 56.42 34.80 24.14
N GLN A 19 56.15 33.63 24.75
CA GLN A 19 56.92 32.40 25.09
C GLN A 19 58.02 32.52 26.17
N SER A 20 57.81 31.80 27.30
CA SER A 20 58.78 31.08 28.19
C SER A 20 57.96 30.36 29.31
N GLN A 21 57.95 29.01 29.49
CA GLN A 21 58.92 28.07 30.11
C GLN A 21 59.34 28.48 31.55
N GLU A 22 59.38 27.65 32.63
CA GLU A 22 59.60 26.20 32.80
C GLU A 22 59.32 25.72 34.28
N ASN A 23 58.98 24.43 34.46
CA ASN A 23 59.32 23.39 35.48
C ASN A 23 59.42 23.66 37.02
N ASN A 24 58.85 22.77 37.86
CA ASN A 24 59.56 21.61 38.48
C ASN A 24 58.70 20.68 39.37
N GLU A 25 59.18 19.44 39.54
CA GLU A 25 58.57 18.21 40.10
C GLU A 25 58.55 18.07 41.65
N ARG A 26 57.70 17.18 42.20
CA ARG A 26 58.08 16.01 43.08
C ARG A 26 56.87 15.16 43.55
N ARG A 27 57.14 13.85 43.76
CA ARG A 27 56.24 12.71 44.07
C ARG A 27 55.90 12.55 45.56
N ASP A 28 54.77 11.89 45.88
CA ASP A 28 54.65 10.85 46.93
C ASP A 28 53.33 10.02 46.85
N GLN A 29 53.23 8.96 47.67
CA GLN A 29 52.66 7.62 47.44
C GLN A 29 51.14 7.41 47.78
N ARG A 30 50.57 6.24 47.36
CA ARG A 30 49.18 5.68 47.52
C ARG A 30 48.84 5.26 48.99
N PRO A 31 47.69 4.62 49.38
CA PRO A 31 46.39 4.28 48.73
C PRO A 31 45.09 4.54 49.58
N GLY A 32 43.89 4.45 48.96
CA GLY A 32 42.61 4.28 49.69
C GLY A 32 41.34 4.71 48.94
N GLN A 33 40.55 3.77 48.44
CA GLN A 33 39.16 3.96 47.94
C GLN A 33 38.17 4.14 49.13
N PRO A 34 36.87 4.55 48.98
CA PRO A 34 36.01 4.53 47.78
C PRO A 34 35.04 5.73 47.58
N TYR A 35 34.33 5.71 46.44
CA TYR A 35 33.03 6.33 46.16
C TYR A 35 32.90 7.88 46.26
N ARG A 36 32.98 8.55 45.10
CA ARG A 36 32.21 9.78 44.85
C ARG A 36 31.47 9.67 43.51
N SER A 37 30.16 9.83 43.63
CA SER A 37 29.14 10.00 42.61
C SER A 37 29.56 11.03 41.55
N ARG A 38 29.66 10.58 40.30
CA ARG A 38 29.80 11.48 39.15
C ARG A 38 28.40 11.77 38.62
N SER A 39 27.96 13.00 38.84
CA SER A 39 26.80 13.63 38.22
C SER A 39 26.88 13.47 36.70
N GLY A 40 26.00 12.62 36.16
CA GLY A 40 25.75 12.49 34.74
C GLY A 40 24.91 13.67 34.27
N ASP A 41 25.46 14.40 33.31
CA ASP A 41 24.81 15.47 32.56
C ASP A 41 23.67 14.88 31.70
N PRO A 42 22.39 15.24 31.92
CA PRO A 42 21.29 14.65 31.18
C PRO A 42 21.13 15.38 29.85
N ARG A 43 21.73 14.83 28.79
CA ARG A 43 21.31 15.16 27.43
C ARG A 43 19.87 14.65 27.23
N PRO A 44 18.90 15.50 26.83
CA PRO A 44 17.54 15.05 26.64
C PRO A 44 17.47 14.14 25.42
N SER A 45 17.30 12.84 25.65
CA SER A 45 16.85 11.93 24.61
C SER A 45 15.39 12.27 24.28
N HIS A 46 15.12 12.81 23.10
CA HIS A 46 13.76 12.86 22.55
C HIS A 46 13.32 11.44 22.18
N ARG A 47 12.98 10.66 23.21
CA ARG A 47 12.23 9.41 23.12
C ARG A 47 10.79 9.69 23.52
N GLY A 48 9.84 9.39 22.65
CA GLY A 48 8.47 9.08 23.04
C GLY A 48 7.42 10.18 22.89
N GLN A 49 7.18 10.65 21.67
CA GLN A 49 5.85 11.08 21.23
C GLN A 49 5.61 10.29 19.94
N HIS A 50 4.79 9.24 19.90
CA HIS A 50 3.36 9.32 19.66
C HIS A 50 2.70 7.95 19.93
N ARG A 51 2.39 7.64 21.20
CA ARG A 51 1.45 6.54 21.53
C ARG A 51 0.34 6.95 22.53
N GLY A 52 0.25 8.21 22.90
CA GLY A 52 -0.71 8.68 23.92
C GLY A 52 -1.12 10.14 23.81
N GLY A 53 -1.43 10.64 22.61
CA GLY A 53 -1.62 12.08 22.38
C GLY A 53 -2.90 12.45 21.61
N ASN A 54 -4.07 11.96 22.05
CA ASN A 54 -5.38 12.63 21.94
C ASN A 54 -6.50 11.67 22.37
N ARG A 55 -6.62 11.43 23.68
CA ARG A 55 -7.70 10.58 24.23
C ARG A 55 -9.10 10.98 23.71
N PRO A 56 -9.47 12.27 23.62
CA PRO A 56 -10.78 12.67 23.09
C PRO A 56 -11.00 12.24 21.63
N ARG A 57 -10.04 12.52 20.74
CA ARG A 57 -10.12 12.11 19.32
C ARG A 57 -10.23 10.60 19.18
N ASN A 58 -9.44 9.84 19.94
CA ASN A 58 -9.49 8.38 19.86
C ASN A 58 -10.85 7.84 20.33
N ILE A 59 -11.47 8.48 21.32
CA ILE A 59 -12.83 8.15 21.76
C ILE A 59 -13.84 8.44 20.64
N GLU A 60 -13.74 9.58 19.96
CA GLU A 60 -14.60 9.92 18.82
C GLU A 60 -14.45 8.93 17.67
N LEU A 61 -13.21 8.60 17.30
CA LEU A 61 -12.93 7.61 16.25
C LEU A 61 -13.43 6.21 16.62
N LYS A 62 -13.35 5.82 17.89
CA LYS A 62 -13.95 4.57 18.37
C LYS A 62 -15.47 4.56 18.16
N LYS A 63 -16.15 5.68 18.46
CA LYS A 63 -17.59 5.82 18.18
C LYS A 63 -17.90 5.70 16.69
N VAL A 64 -17.08 6.31 15.83
CA VAL A 64 -17.20 6.16 14.37
C VAL A 64 -17.06 4.69 13.95
N ALA A 65 -16.08 3.96 14.50
CA ALA A 65 -15.93 2.53 14.23
C ALA A 65 -17.14 1.72 14.67
N GLU A 66 -17.65 1.97 15.88
CA GLU A 66 -18.85 1.30 16.41
C GLU A 66 -20.08 1.56 15.52
N GLU A 67 -20.31 2.81 15.12
CA GLU A 67 -21.41 3.17 14.22
C GLU A 67 -21.24 2.55 12.83
N THR A 68 -20.03 2.54 12.26
CA THR A 68 -19.74 1.87 10.98
C THR A 68 -20.10 0.39 11.03
N LYS A 69 -19.70 -0.30 12.11
CA LYS A 69 -20.03 -1.72 12.32
C LYS A 69 -21.54 -1.94 12.48
N ALA A 70 -22.23 -1.03 13.15
CA ALA A 70 -23.67 -1.14 13.39
C ALA A 70 -24.50 -0.94 12.12
N VAL A 71 -24.10 -0.01 11.24
CA VAL A 71 -24.85 0.36 10.03
C VAL A 71 -24.61 -0.58 8.85
N LEU A 72 -23.39 -1.10 8.68
CA LEU A 72 -23.04 -1.89 7.50
C LEU A 72 -23.94 -3.10 7.22
N PRO A 73 -24.38 -3.91 8.20
CA PRO A 73 -25.27 -5.03 7.95
C PRO A 73 -26.58 -4.60 7.25
N ALA A 74 -27.21 -3.52 7.71
CA ALA A 74 -28.44 -3.01 7.12
C ALA A 74 -28.20 -2.41 5.71
N VAL A 75 -27.09 -1.68 5.52
CA VAL A 75 -26.73 -1.15 4.20
C VAL A 75 -26.48 -2.28 3.20
N LEU A 76 -25.74 -3.31 3.59
CA LEU A 76 -25.40 -4.44 2.71
C LEU A 76 -26.60 -5.36 2.45
N GLN A 77 -27.56 -5.47 3.37
CA GLN A 77 -28.82 -6.19 3.13
C GLN A 77 -29.59 -5.61 1.93
N SER A 78 -29.46 -4.31 1.66
CA SER A 78 -30.06 -3.66 0.48
C SER A 78 -29.27 -3.86 -0.83
N LEU A 79 -28.14 -4.57 -0.79
CA LEU A 79 -27.25 -4.86 -1.92
C LEU A 79 -27.00 -6.37 -2.04
N PRO A 80 -28.01 -7.17 -2.43
CA PRO A 80 -27.86 -8.62 -2.53
C PRO A 80 -26.76 -8.99 -3.52
N GLY A 81 -25.91 -9.95 -3.14
CA GLY A 81 -24.79 -10.41 -3.97
C GLY A 81 -23.56 -9.49 -3.99
N PHE A 82 -23.51 -8.42 -3.19
CA PHE A 82 -22.37 -7.51 -3.18
C PHE A 82 -21.06 -8.15 -2.68
N GLY A 83 -21.13 -9.15 -1.79
CA GLY A 83 -19.95 -9.91 -1.34
C GLY A 83 -18.87 -9.05 -0.66
N ALA A 84 -19.25 -8.17 0.27
CA ALA A 84 -18.34 -7.26 0.98
C ALA A 84 -17.30 -7.98 1.87
N ASP A 85 -17.54 -9.24 2.19
CA ASP A 85 -16.67 -10.12 2.96
C ASP A 85 -15.70 -10.92 2.08
N SER A 86 -15.80 -10.84 0.76
CA SER A 86 -14.96 -11.61 -0.15
C SER A 86 -13.55 -11.03 -0.25
N SER A 87 -12.53 -11.89 -0.13
CA SER A 87 -11.15 -11.56 -0.44
C SER A 87 -10.31 -12.79 -0.77
N SER A 88 -9.11 -12.57 -1.31
CA SER A 88 -8.14 -13.62 -1.61
C SER A 88 -6.71 -13.17 -1.32
N ILE A 89 -5.85 -14.10 -0.93
CA ILE A 89 -4.40 -13.85 -0.78
C ILE A 89 -3.69 -14.19 -2.09
N HIS A 90 -2.79 -13.30 -2.52
CA HIS A 90 -1.87 -13.56 -3.63
C HIS A 90 -0.43 -13.32 -3.18
N ASN A 91 0.45 -14.28 -3.42
CA ASN A 91 1.89 -14.19 -3.16
C ASN A 91 2.62 -13.83 -4.46
N LEU A 92 3.67 -13.02 -4.36
CA LEU A 92 4.57 -12.68 -5.48
C LEU A 92 4.99 -13.89 -6.32
N TYR A 93 5.33 -15.03 -5.69
CA TYR A 93 5.80 -16.22 -6.41
C TYR A 93 4.66 -17.06 -7.01
N GLY A 94 3.42 -16.83 -6.57
CA GLY A 94 2.22 -17.44 -7.16
C GLY A 94 1.61 -16.60 -8.29
N LEU A 95 2.11 -15.38 -8.51
CA LEU A 95 1.71 -14.51 -9.62
C LEU A 95 2.79 -14.49 -10.69
N ALA A 96 2.42 -14.91 -11.90
CA ALA A 96 3.27 -14.74 -13.06
C ALA A 96 3.60 -13.24 -13.27
N PRO A 97 4.82 -12.91 -13.73
CA PRO A 97 5.09 -11.59 -14.26
C PRO A 97 4.09 -11.23 -15.37
N LEU A 98 3.75 -9.94 -15.50
CA LEU A 98 2.91 -9.48 -16.59
C LEU A 98 3.61 -9.68 -17.94
N ASP A 99 2.87 -10.21 -18.92
CA ASP A 99 3.34 -10.32 -20.30
C ASP A 99 3.09 -9.01 -21.03
N VAL A 100 4.15 -8.41 -21.59
CA VAL A 100 4.06 -7.16 -22.36
C VAL A 100 3.11 -7.26 -23.55
N ASN A 101 2.90 -8.48 -24.08
CA ASN A 101 1.97 -8.72 -25.18
C ASN A 101 0.49 -8.61 -24.75
N ASP A 102 0.21 -8.78 -23.45
CA ASP A 102 -1.13 -8.63 -22.87
C ASP A 102 -1.39 -7.18 -22.40
N CYS A 103 -0.41 -6.29 -22.53
CA CYS A 103 -0.55 -4.89 -22.12
C CYS A 103 -1.64 -4.19 -22.97
N PRO A 104 -2.64 -3.51 -22.35
CA PRO A 104 -3.70 -2.81 -23.08
C PRO A 104 -3.24 -1.64 -23.96
N ARG A 105 -2.01 -1.15 -23.78
CA ARG A 105 -1.44 -0.01 -24.52
C ARG A 105 -2.26 1.27 -24.38
N HIS A 106 -2.75 1.57 -23.17
CA HIS A 106 -3.41 2.84 -22.90
C HIS A 106 -2.50 4.02 -23.29
N VAL A 107 -3.14 5.07 -23.81
CA VAL A 107 -2.46 6.29 -24.28
C VAL A 107 -2.89 7.48 -23.43
N LEU A 108 -1.99 8.45 -23.32
CA LEU A 108 -2.27 9.70 -22.62
C LEU A 108 -3.41 10.45 -23.32
N PRO A 109 -4.41 10.95 -22.55
CA PRO A 109 -5.60 11.60 -23.10
C PRO A 109 -5.27 12.96 -23.75
N ASN A 110 -6.19 13.48 -24.56
CA ASN A 110 -6.03 14.77 -25.26
C ASN A 110 -5.80 15.98 -24.32
N SER A 111 -6.22 15.87 -23.06
CA SER A 111 -5.98 16.88 -22.03
C SER A 111 -4.56 16.85 -21.46
N ASP A 112 -3.79 15.79 -21.74
CA ASP A 112 -2.42 15.63 -21.27
C ASP A 112 -1.43 16.35 -22.20
N LYS A 113 -0.33 16.89 -21.64
CA LYS A 113 0.72 17.57 -22.40
C LYS A 113 1.48 16.66 -23.39
N ASP A 114 1.51 15.35 -23.12
CA ASP A 114 2.13 14.33 -23.97
C ASP A 114 1.07 13.44 -24.65
N ALA A 115 -0.10 14.00 -24.99
CA ALA A 115 -1.25 13.29 -25.56
C ALA A 115 -0.88 12.34 -26.72
N GLY A 116 -1.52 11.17 -26.76
CA GLY A 116 -1.32 10.14 -27.78
C GLY A 116 -0.09 9.24 -27.57
N LYS A 117 0.81 9.57 -26.64
CA LYS A 117 1.90 8.68 -26.24
C LYS A 117 1.36 7.51 -25.42
N VAL A 118 1.83 6.30 -25.73
CA VAL A 118 1.53 5.09 -24.93
C VAL A 118 2.16 5.21 -23.55
N GLY A 119 1.35 5.00 -22.52
CA GLY A 119 1.75 5.10 -21.11
C GLY A 119 0.70 5.82 -20.26
N THR A 120 1.02 5.98 -18.99
CA THR A 120 0.18 6.63 -17.99
C THR A 120 0.95 7.72 -17.28
N ARG A 121 0.36 8.90 -17.10
CA ARG A 121 0.96 9.97 -16.31
C ARG A 121 0.67 9.72 -14.83
N ILE A 122 1.73 9.64 -14.03
CA ILE A 122 1.63 9.60 -12.59
C ILE A 122 1.28 11.00 -12.07
N ARG A 123 0.24 11.07 -11.23
CA ARG A 123 -0.14 12.27 -10.49
C ARG A 123 0.03 12.04 -8.99
N VAL A 124 0.57 13.01 -8.28
CA VAL A 124 0.68 12.97 -6.81
C VAL A 124 -0.23 14.04 -6.23
N VAL A 125 -1.17 13.64 -5.37
CA VAL A 125 -2.18 14.53 -4.79
C VAL A 125 -2.18 14.46 -3.27
N ASP A 126 -2.31 15.62 -2.63
CA ASP A 126 -2.50 15.73 -1.17
C ASP A 126 -3.97 15.48 -0.85
N ARG A 127 -4.33 14.20 -0.71
CA ARG A 127 -5.72 13.78 -0.53
C ARG A 127 -5.85 12.43 0.15
N ASP A 128 -7.01 12.19 0.74
CA ASP A 128 -7.47 10.88 1.16
C ASP A 128 -7.62 9.91 -0.04
N SER A 129 -7.27 8.64 0.17
CA SER A 129 -7.25 7.61 -0.88
C SER A 129 -8.64 7.33 -1.49
N PHE A 130 -9.70 7.30 -0.69
CA PHE A 130 -11.05 7.10 -1.21
C PHE A 130 -11.59 8.32 -1.93
N ASP A 131 -11.25 9.52 -1.49
CA ASP A 131 -11.67 10.74 -2.19
C ASP A 131 -10.98 10.85 -3.56
N ALA A 132 -9.70 10.47 -3.65
CA ALA A 132 -8.99 10.34 -4.92
C ALA A 132 -9.64 9.29 -5.84
N ALA A 133 -10.03 8.13 -5.28
CA ALA A 133 -10.70 7.08 -6.06
C ALA A 133 -12.09 7.52 -6.57
N ILE A 134 -12.86 8.22 -5.74
CA ILE A 134 -14.16 8.78 -6.13
C ILE A 134 -13.99 9.83 -7.23
N GLU A 135 -12.97 10.68 -7.17
CA GLU A 135 -12.70 11.66 -8.24
C GLU A 135 -12.28 11.01 -9.56
N LEU A 136 -11.48 9.93 -9.51
CA LEU A 136 -11.09 9.18 -10.70
C LEU A 136 -12.27 8.53 -11.42
N GLN A 137 -13.29 8.10 -10.66
CA GLN A 137 -14.42 7.36 -11.22
C GLN A 137 -15.74 7.70 -10.49
N PRO A 138 -16.24 8.94 -10.62
CA PRO A 138 -17.35 9.45 -9.80
C PRO A 138 -18.65 8.68 -10.00
N ASN A 139 -18.81 8.08 -11.17
CA ASN A 139 -20.01 7.34 -11.57
C ASN A 139 -19.94 5.83 -11.29
N TYR A 140 -18.84 5.31 -10.73
CA TYR A 140 -18.77 3.89 -10.37
C TYR A 140 -19.41 3.63 -9.00
N LYS A 141 -20.67 3.21 -9.04
CA LYS A 141 -21.52 2.98 -7.85
C LYS A 141 -21.93 1.52 -7.72
N ALA A 142 -22.51 1.17 -6.58
CA ALA A 142 -22.93 -0.20 -6.27
C ALA A 142 -23.88 -0.82 -7.31
N HIS A 143 -24.83 -0.06 -7.86
CA HIS A 143 -25.71 -0.60 -8.92
C HIS A 143 -24.94 -1.02 -10.18
N LEU A 144 -23.98 -0.19 -10.64
CA LEU A 144 -23.14 -0.50 -11.79
C LEU A 144 -22.20 -1.68 -11.51
N HIS A 145 -21.68 -1.73 -10.29
CA HIS A 145 -20.80 -2.82 -9.87
C HIS A 145 -21.54 -4.16 -9.88
N LEU A 146 -22.75 -4.22 -9.32
CA LEU A 146 -23.59 -5.43 -9.30
C LEU A 146 -24.07 -5.84 -10.70
N SER A 147 -24.36 -4.89 -11.59
CA SER A 147 -24.73 -5.22 -12.98
C SER A 147 -23.57 -5.83 -13.76
N ASN A 148 -22.34 -5.39 -13.49
CA ASN A 148 -21.15 -5.90 -14.17
C ASN A 148 -20.70 -7.27 -13.62
N SER A 149 -21.01 -7.57 -12.36
CA SER A 149 -20.71 -8.85 -11.72
C SER A 149 -21.75 -9.95 -12.01
N SER A 150 -22.87 -9.62 -12.66
CA SER A 150 -23.90 -10.61 -13.01
C SER A 150 -23.50 -11.47 -14.22
N PRO A 151 -23.73 -12.80 -14.19
CA PRO A 151 -23.38 -13.73 -15.28
C PRO A 151 -23.99 -13.40 -16.66
N ALA A 152 -25.02 -12.55 -16.72
CA ALA A 152 -25.73 -12.21 -17.95
C ALA A 152 -24.89 -11.41 -18.97
N ALA A 153 -23.72 -10.86 -18.59
CA ALA A 153 -22.87 -10.09 -19.49
C ALA A 153 -21.92 -10.95 -20.36
N ILE A 154 -21.88 -12.28 -20.19
CA ILE A 154 -21.08 -13.18 -21.03
C ILE A 154 -22.02 -13.86 -22.04
N SER A 155 -22.39 -13.14 -23.10
CA SER A 155 -23.05 -13.73 -24.26
C SER A 155 -22.02 -14.53 -25.08
N VAL A 156 -21.79 -15.79 -24.71
CA VAL A 156 -21.14 -16.74 -25.62
C VAL A 156 -22.20 -17.17 -26.65
N THR A 157 -22.03 -16.74 -27.89
CA THR A 157 -22.72 -17.36 -29.03
C THR A 157 -22.14 -18.75 -29.26
N THR A 158 -22.81 -19.79 -28.77
CA THR A 158 -22.59 -21.17 -29.20
C THR A 158 -23.80 -21.67 -29.98
N ASN A 159 -23.67 -21.65 -31.30
CA ASN A 159 -24.44 -22.51 -32.18
C ASN A 159 -23.95 -23.96 -32.02
N SER A 160 -24.80 -24.84 -31.52
CA SER A 160 -25.15 -26.16 -32.08
C SER A 160 -25.61 -27.13 -30.98
N ASN A 161 -26.73 -27.79 -31.28
CA ASN A 161 -27.52 -28.70 -30.44
C ASN A 161 -27.00 -30.16 -30.60
N PRO A 162 -27.62 -31.20 -29.98
CA PRO A 162 -27.11 -31.90 -28.79
C PRO A 162 -26.89 -33.43 -29.05
N GLN A 163 -26.36 -34.20 -28.09
CA GLN A 163 -26.70 -35.65 -27.97
C GLN A 163 -26.17 -36.37 -26.70
N PHE A 164 -27.07 -37.18 -26.11
CA PHE A 164 -26.90 -38.32 -25.16
C PHE A 164 -26.38 -38.04 -23.73
N SER A 165 -26.84 -38.69 -22.65
CA SER A 165 -28.03 -39.47 -22.29
C SER A 165 -28.02 -39.70 -20.76
N SER A 166 -29.20 -39.93 -20.21
CA SER A 166 -29.55 -40.22 -18.81
C SER A 166 -28.81 -41.39 -18.13
N ALA A 167 -28.57 -41.27 -16.82
CA ALA A 167 -28.97 -42.27 -15.83
C ALA A 167 -28.87 -41.67 -14.41
N ALA A 168 -29.96 -41.80 -13.66
CA ALA A 168 -30.00 -41.64 -12.20
C ALA A 168 -29.38 -42.89 -11.55
N ASP A 169 -28.79 -42.74 -10.36
CA ASP A 169 -29.05 -43.68 -9.27
C ASP A 169 -28.61 -43.09 -7.93
N ASP A 170 -29.34 -43.49 -6.90
CA ASP A 170 -29.42 -42.96 -5.56
C ASP A 170 -28.59 -43.83 -4.61
N GLY A 171 -28.19 -43.32 -3.44
CA GLY A 171 -27.64 -44.20 -2.41
C GLY A 171 -26.89 -43.51 -1.28
N GLU A 172 -27.61 -43.15 -0.23
CA GLU A 172 -27.08 -43.10 1.15
C GLU A 172 -26.49 -44.46 1.56
N MET A 173 -25.41 -44.46 2.33
CA MET A 173 -25.26 -45.35 3.48
C MET A 173 -24.18 -44.81 4.42
N ASP A 174 -24.64 -44.47 5.62
CA ASP A 174 -23.86 -44.24 6.83
C ASP A 174 -23.74 -45.58 7.59
N LEU A 175 -22.61 -45.84 8.27
CA LEU A 175 -22.47 -46.67 9.50
C LEU A 175 -21.01 -47.02 9.85
N ASP A 176 -20.57 -46.39 10.94
CA ASP A 176 -19.67 -46.82 12.04
C ASP A 176 -18.91 -48.18 11.99
N GLY A 177 -17.65 -48.14 12.45
CA GLY A 177 -17.21 -49.13 13.45
C GLY A 177 -15.81 -49.77 13.36
N LEU A 178 -14.85 -49.16 14.07
CA LEU A 178 -13.85 -49.78 14.99
C LEU A 178 -12.57 -50.53 14.50
N HIS A 179 -11.46 -50.02 15.08
CA HIS A 179 -10.28 -50.68 15.68
C HIS A 179 -9.08 -51.19 14.84
N LEU A 180 -8.04 -50.35 14.89
CA LEU A 180 -6.60 -50.61 15.14
C LEU A 180 -6.09 -52.06 15.08
N ASN A 181 -5.20 -52.31 14.12
CA ASN A 181 -3.97 -53.09 14.31
C ASN A 181 -2.90 -52.63 13.30
N GLN A 182 -1.74 -52.18 13.78
CA GLN A 182 -0.49 -52.09 13.01
C GLN A 182 0.16 -53.48 12.95
N PRO A 183 0.92 -53.83 11.90
CA PRO A 183 2.37 -53.59 11.96
C PRO A 183 3.10 -53.29 10.63
N GLN A 184 4.17 -52.49 10.78
CA GLN A 184 5.46 -52.49 10.08
C GLN A 184 5.55 -52.13 8.58
N ALA A 185 6.33 -51.07 8.33
CA ALA A 185 6.73 -50.57 7.01
C ALA A 185 7.98 -51.30 6.46
N PRO A 186 8.04 -51.60 5.16
CA PRO A 186 9.29 -51.89 4.44
C PRO A 186 9.83 -50.65 3.67
N PRO A 187 11.11 -50.68 3.26
CA PRO A 187 11.92 -49.48 3.02
C PRO A 187 11.72 -48.81 1.65
N ILE A 188 11.93 -47.49 1.64
CA ILE A 188 11.88 -46.61 0.46
C ILE A 188 13.09 -46.89 -0.45
N GLN A 189 12.84 -47.23 -1.72
CA GLN A 189 13.83 -47.16 -2.80
C GLN A 189 13.76 -45.80 -3.51
N ALA A 190 14.93 -45.22 -3.76
CA ALA A 190 15.13 -43.96 -4.46
C ALA A 190 14.68 -44.06 -5.93
N TRP A 191 13.90 -43.08 -6.39
CA TRP A 191 13.46 -43.00 -7.78
C TRP A 191 14.36 -42.05 -8.57
N ASP A 192 14.95 -42.64 -9.61
CA ASP A 192 15.74 -42.07 -10.69
C ASP A 192 14.90 -41.12 -11.57
N LEU A 193 15.44 -39.92 -11.80
CA LEU A 193 14.89 -38.91 -12.71
C LEU A 193 15.66 -38.95 -14.03
N SER A 194 15.29 -39.88 -14.91
CA SER A 194 15.62 -39.76 -16.32
C SER A 194 14.53 -40.35 -17.22
N ASN A 195 14.18 -39.55 -18.24
CA ASN A 195 13.39 -39.87 -19.43
C ASN A 195 11.86 -39.87 -19.34
N LYS A 196 11.25 -38.68 -19.54
CA LYS A 196 10.08 -38.54 -20.44
C LYS A 196 10.14 -37.24 -21.24
N THR A 197 10.09 -37.41 -22.56
CA THR A 197 10.02 -36.39 -23.62
C THR A 197 8.75 -35.51 -23.50
N PRO A 198 8.82 -34.19 -23.78
CA PRO A 198 7.67 -33.30 -23.65
C PRO A 198 6.68 -33.47 -24.81
N LYS A 199 5.42 -33.76 -24.48
CA LYS A 199 4.28 -33.64 -25.41
C LYS A 199 3.97 -32.16 -25.65
N ARG A 200 3.91 -31.80 -26.93
CA ARG A 200 3.54 -30.49 -27.49
C ARG A 200 2.16 -30.05 -26.97
N ILE A 201 2.14 -29.03 -26.13
CA ILE A 201 0.92 -28.38 -25.66
C ILE A 201 0.36 -27.56 -26.82
N SER A 202 -0.89 -27.83 -27.21
CA SER A 202 -1.64 -27.05 -28.18
C SER A 202 -1.89 -25.64 -27.65
N GLN A 203 -1.54 -24.65 -28.47
CA GLN A 203 -1.76 -23.23 -28.24
C GLN A 203 -3.22 -22.97 -27.84
N GLN A 204 -3.44 -22.55 -26.60
CA GLN A 204 -4.67 -21.87 -26.22
C GLN A 204 -4.67 -20.52 -26.93
N LYS A 205 -5.60 -20.32 -27.86
CA LYS A 205 -5.84 -19.00 -28.48
C LYS A 205 -6.25 -18.03 -27.37
N HIS A 206 -5.47 -16.97 -27.18
CA HIS A 206 -5.86 -15.81 -26.38
C HIS A 206 -7.19 -15.25 -26.93
N PRO A 207 -8.20 -15.00 -26.07
CA PRO A 207 -9.42 -14.37 -26.52
C PRO A 207 -9.11 -12.93 -26.95
N THR A 208 -9.56 -12.59 -28.16
CA THR A 208 -9.65 -11.22 -28.67
C THR A 208 -10.39 -10.36 -27.64
N ILE A 209 -9.85 -9.19 -27.28
CA ILE A 209 -10.36 -8.31 -26.22
C ILE A 209 -11.82 -7.94 -26.52
N SER A 210 -12.76 -8.70 -25.96
CA SER A 210 -14.11 -8.20 -25.71
C SER A 210 -13.97 -7.04 -24.74
N ARG A 211 -14.61 -5.90 -24.99
CA ARG A 211 -14.59 -4.74 -24.08
C ARG A 211 -15.05 -5.18 -22.69
N GLN A 212 -14.11 -5.52 -21.81
CA GLN A 212 -14.41 -5.97 -20.46
C GLN A 212 -15.17 -4.88 -19.73
N ALA A 213 -16.15 -5.26 -18.92
CA ALA A 213 -16.87 -4.31 -18.10
C ALA A 213 -15.87 -3.52 -17.23
N PRO A 214 -16.07 -2.20 -17.04
CA PRO A 214 -15.14 -1.40 -16.29
C PRO A 214 -15.01 -1.93 -14.85
N GLN A 215 -13.77 -2.16 -14.42
CA GLN A 215 -13.46 -2.46 -13.02
C GLN A 215 -13.49 -1.17 -12.19
N PRO A 216 -13.77 -1.25 -10.87
CA PRO A 216 -13.60 -0.12 -9.99
C PRO A 216 -12.12 0.29 -9.88
N VAL A 217 -11.87 1.49 -9.37
CA VAL A 217 -10.52 1.91 -8.96
C VAL A 217 -9.96 0.94 -7.92
N ALA A 218 -8.72 0.49 -8.13
CA ALA A 218 -7.98 -0.28 -7.12
C ALA A 218 -7.21 0.66 -6.18
N VAL A 219 -7.54 0.60 -4.90
CA VAL A 219 -6.90 1.41 -3.84
C VAL A 219 -5.88 0.55 -3.09
N LEU A 220 -4.67 1.08 -2.91
CA LEU A 220 -3.66 0.43 -2.07
C LEU A 220 -3.97 0.72 -0.60
N ASN A 221 -4.32 -0.32 0.17
CA ASN A 221 -4.36 -0.24 1.62
C ASN A 221 -2.94 -0.42 2.18
N LEU A 222 -2.45 0.58 2.91
CA LEU A 222 -1.13 0.61 3.55
C LEU A 222 -1.19 -0.21 4.85
N ALA A 223 -1.34 -1.52 4.69
CA ALA A 223 -1.88 -2.41 5.69
C ALA A 223 -0.91 -2.67 6.86
N SER A 224 -1.51 -2.98 8.00
CA SER A 224 -0.84 -3.60 9.13
C SER A 224 -0.43 -5.02 8.79
N GLU A 225 0.82 -5.38 9.10
CA GLU A 225 1.30 -6.76 9.02
C GLU A 225 0.58 -7.68 10.02
N ARG A 226 0.10 -7.14 11.15
CA ARG A 226 -0.25 -7.96 12.33
C ARG A 226 -1.73 -8.04 12.63
N HIS A 227 -2.50 -7.03 12.22
CA HIS A 227 -3.88 -6.86 12.66
C HIS A 227 -4.75 -6.39 11.50
N ALA A 228 -5.86 -7.09 11.26
CA ALA A 228 -6.88 -6.68 10.31
C ALA A 228 -7.41 -5.27 10.61
N GLY A 229 -7.22 -4.34 9.67
CA GLY A 229 -7.66 -2.95 9.81
C GLY A 229 -6.84 -2.14 10.83
N GLY A 230 -5.67 -2.62 11.23
CA GLY A 230 -4.80 -1.92 12.17
C GLY A 230 -5.47 -1.73 13.54
N GLY A 231 -5.45 -0.50 14.04
CA GLY A 231 -6.02 -0.12 15.34
C GLY A 231 -7.38 0.57 15.24
N TRP A 232 -8.14 0.44 14.15
CA TRP A 232 -9.33 1.26 13.89
C TRP A 232 -10.42 1.14 14.98
N GLN A 233 -10.62 -0.06 15.54
CA GLN A 233 -11.58 -0.25 16.65
C GLN A 233 -11.13 0.38 17.98
N ASN A 234 -9.85 0.75 18.07
CA ASN A 234 -9.25 1.38 19.24
C ASN A 234 -9.04 2.90 19.05
N GLY A 235 -9.60 3.48 17.99
CA GLY A 235 -9.48 4.91 17.71
C GLY A 235 -8.12 5.31 17.16
N ALA A 236 -7.33 4.37 16.62
CA ALA A 236 -6.08 4.71 15.94
C ALA A 236 -6.36 5.42 14.61
N MET A 237 -5.38 6.16 14.10
CA MET A 237 -5.52 6.87 12.84
C MET A 237 -4.23 6.78 12.03
N ALA A 238 -4.26 5.93 11.01
CA ALA A 238 -3.42 5.98 9.83
C ALA A 238 -4.30 5.69 8.61
N GLN A 239 -3.69 5.44 7.45
CA GLN A 239 -4.44 5.26 6.20
C GLN A 239 -5.34 4.01 6.25
N GLU A 240 -4.84 2.86 6.72
CA GLU A 240 -5.65 1.64 6.84
C GLU A 240 -6.88 1.85 7.74
N GLU A 241 -6.70 2.49 8.90
CA GLU A 241 -7.82 2.80 9.79
C GLU A 241 -8.82 3.75 9.12
N ALA A 242 -8.35 4.77 8.39
CA ALA A 242 -9.22 5.68 7.63
C ALA A 242 -10.08 4.93 6.60
N LEU A 243 -9.51 3.95 5.89
CA LEU A 243 -10.28 3.10 4.97
C LEU A 243 -11.33 2.27 5.74
N CYS A 244 -10.97 1.69 6.89
CA CYS A 244 -11.88 0.88 7.69
C CYS A 244 -13.01 1.69 8.32
N TYR A 245 -12.75 2.91 8.82
CA TYR A 245 -13.81 3.78 9.34
C TYR A 245 -14.85 4.08 8.27
N ARG A 246 -14.43 4.24 7.01
CA ARG A 246 -15.27 4.77 5.92
C ARG A 246 -15.99 3.72 5.09
N SER A 247 -15.65 2.44 5.23
CA SER A 247 -16.07 1.43 4.25
C SER A 247 -16.33 0.06 4.84
N SER A 248 -16.78 -0.85 3.98
CA SER A 248 -16.93 -2.27 4.28
C SER A 248 -15.62 -3.06 4.36
N LEU A 249 -14.45 -2.44 4.10
CA LEU A 249 -13.15 -3.13 3.95
C LEU A 249 -12.83 -4.08 5.11
N TYR A 250 -13.15 -3.73 6.35
CA TYR A 250 -12.80 -4.60 7.49
C TYR A 250 -13.49 -5.98 7.46
N LEU A 251 -14.59 -6.12 6.70
CA LEU A 251 -15.32 -7.40 6.57
C LEU A 251 -14.50 -8.42 5.77
N SER A 252 -13.69 -7.97 4.83
CA SER A 252 -12.86 -8.81 3.96
C SER A 252 -11.43 -8.99 4.48
N LEU A 253 -11.02 -8.25 5.51
CA LEU A 253 -9.73 -8.43 6.19
C LEU A 253 -9.82 -9.59 7.19
N HIS A 254 -9.91 -10.82 6.69
CA HIS A 254 -10.07 -12.00 7.53
C HIS A 254 -8.89 -12.19 8.49
N LYS A 255 -9.21 -12.43 9.77
CA LYS A 255 -8.18 -12.62 10.82
C LYS A 255 -7.24 -13.79 10.53
N SER A 256 -7.70 -14.83 9.82
CA SER A 256 -6.90 -15.98 9.40
C SER A 256 -5.76 -15.62 8.45
N TYR A 257 -5.79 -14.43 7.83
CA TYR A 257 -4.73 -13.94 6.96
C TYR A 257 -3.56 -13.32 7.72
N TYR A 258 -3.70 -13.14 9.05
CA TYR A 258 -2.72 -12.43 9.87
C TYR A 258 -1.96 -13.39 10.80
N PRO A 259 -0.64 -13.19 10.99
CA PRO A 259 0.18 -12.12 10.41
C PRO A 259 0.33 -12.28 8.88
N LEU A 260 0.24 -11.15 8.17
CA LEU A 260 0.25 -11.12 6.71
C LEU A 260 1.63 -11.55 6.20
N PRO A 261 1.73 -12.58 5.33
CA PRO A 261 3.01 -12.99 4.78
C PRO A 261 3.67 -11.86 3.98
N SER A 262 4.98 -11.66 4.16
CA SER A 262 5.64 -10.41 3.71
C SER A 262 5.46 -10.09 2.22
N LEU A 263 5.57 -11.08 1.33
CA LEU A 263 5.44 -10.87 -0.12
C LEU A 263 4.05 -11.25 -0.64
N SER A 264 3.02 -11.02 0.19
CA SER A 264 1.64 -11.31 -0.16
C SER A 264 0.75 -10.09 -0.02
N VAL A 265 -0.32 -10.04 -0.82
CA VAL A 265 -1.39 -9.06 -0.76
C VAL A 265 -2.71 -9.72 -0.45
N ILE A 266 -3.59 -9.02 0.25
CA ILE A 266 -5.01 -9.35 0.29
C ILE A 266 -5.70 -8.53 -0.79
N TYR A 267 -6.27 -9.20 -1.78
CA TYR A 267 -7.14 -8.58 -2.77
C TYR A 267 -8.59 -8.62 -2.30
N THR A 268 -9.22 -7.45 -2.22
CA THR A 268 -10.65 -7.31 -1.91
C THR A 268 -11.35 -6.67 -3.10
N PRO A 269 -12.19 -7.40 -3.85
CA PRO A 269 -12.84 -6.85 -5.03
C PRO A 269 -13.94 -5.83 -4.67
N ASN A 270 -14.65 -6.01 -3.55
CA ASN A 270 -15.92 -5.33 -3.29
C ASN A 270 -15.86 -4.50 -2.01
N VAL A 271 -15.42 -3.24 -2.11
CA VAL A 271 -15.38 -2.29 -0.99
C VAL A 271 -16.39 -1.16 -1.20
N LEU A 272 -17.44 -1.14 -0.37
CA LEU A 272 -18.47 -0.11 -0.36
C LEU A 272 -18.05 1.06 0.54
N ILE A 273 -18.03 2.27 0.01
CA ILE A 273 -17.69 3.48 0.77
C ILE A 273 -18.99 4.10 1.30
N ILE A 274 -19.13 4.17 2.62
CA ILE A 274 -20.36 4.60 3.30
C ILE A 274 -20.22 5.95 4.03
N ARG A 275 -19.00 6.51 4.15
CA ARG A 275 -18.75 7.80 4.83
C ARG A 275 -17.85 8.75 4.05
N SER A 276 -18.03 10.04 4.35
CA SER A 276 -17.07 11.08 4.01
C SER A 276 -15.73 10.92 4.75
N ALA A 277 -14.70 11.64 4.27
CA ALA A 277 -13.37 11.61 4.85
C ALA A 277 -13.32 12.14 6.28
N THR A 278 -12.27 11.77 7.03
CA THR A 278 -12.02 12.29 8.39
C THR A 278 -11.98 13.82 8.43
N SER A 279 -11.38 14.43 7.40
CA SER A 279 -11.27 15.90 7.25
C SER A 279 -12.62 16.60 7.13
N THR A 280 -13.68 15.87 6.77
CA THR A 280 -15.05 16.37 6.62
C THR A 280 -16.00 15.75 7.65
N GLY A 281 -15.46 15.17 8.72
CA GLY A 281 -16.24 14.75 9.89
C GLY A 281 -16.79 13.32 9.87
N HIS A 282 -16.38 12.45 8.94
CA HIS A 282 -16.85 11.04 8.90
C HIS A 282 -18.36 10.85 8.83
N ALA A 283 -19.09 11.79 8.22
CA ALA A 283 -20.53 11.70 8.08
C ALA A 283 -20.92 10.50 7.20
N LEU A 284 -21.94 9.74 7.60
CA LEU A 284 -22.56 8.73 6.75
C LEU A 284 -23.17 9.41 5.52
N TYR A 285 -23.02 8.77 4.36
CA TYR A 285 -23.75 9.20 3.18
C TYR A 285 -25.25 8.91 3.35
N THR A 286 -26.08 9.89 3.01
CA THR A 286 -27.55 9.84 3.14
C THR A 286 -28.28 9.37 1.89
N ARG A 287 -27.54 8.84 0.90
CA ARG A 287 -28.08 8.35 -0.38
C ARG A 287 -28.39 6.85 -0.32
N PRO A 288 -29.22 6.31 -1.23
CA PRO A 288 -29.45 4.87 -1.32
C PRO A 288 -28.15 4.08 -1.46
N ALA A 289 -28.11 2.87 -0.90
CA ALA A 289 -26.90 2.02 -0.94
C ALA A 289 -26.43 1.73 -2.37
N SER A 290 -27.38 1.63 -3.32
CA SER A 290 -27.13 1.44 -4.75
C SER A 290 -26.31 2.57 -5.39
N ASP A 291 -26.33 3.78 -4.80
CA ASP A 291 -25.65 4.98 -5.31
C ASP A 291 -24.36 5.30 -4.55
N LEU A 292 -23.96 4.41 -3.64
CA LEU A 292 -22.70 4.55 -2.90
C LEU A 292 -21.51 4.15 -3.77
N PRO A 293 -20.35 4.82 -3.62
CA PRO A 293 -19.15 4.50 -4.37
C PRO A 293 -18.60 3.11 -4.04
N VAL A 294 -18.02 2.45 -5.04
CA VAL A 294 -17.36 1.15 -4.89
C VAL A 294 -15.92 1.23 -5.37
N THR A 295 -15.02 0.62 -4.60
CA THR A 295 -13.60 0.42 -4.96
C THR A 295 -13.22 -1.03 -4.79
N SER A 296 -12.11 -1.45 -5.40
CA SER A 296 -11.38 -2.64 -4.94
C SER A 296 -10.19 -2.19 -4.10
N THR A 297 -9.68 -3.07 -3.24
CA THR A 297 -8.53 -2.77 -2.38
C THR A 297 -7.46 -3.85 -2.49
N ILE A 298 -6.20 -3.42 -2.55
CA ILE A 298 -5.01 -4.27 -2.47
C ILE A 298 -4.32 -3.93 -1.16
N SER A 299 -4.38 -4.83 -0.18
CA SER A 299 -3.78 -4.62 1.14
C SER A 299 -2.40 -5.24 1.21
N ILE A 300 -1.39 -4.43 1.50
CA ILE A 300 0.00 -4.89 1.64
C ILE A 300 0.70 -4.18 2.79
N ALA A 301 1.46 -4.95 3.57
CA ALA A 301 2.26 -4.41 4.66
C ALA A 301 3.66 -3.99 4.18
N ALA A 302 4.06 -2.76 4.47
CA ALA A 302 5.43 -2.31 4.29
C ALA A 302 6.37 -2.91 5.35
N LEU A 303 7.69 -2.72 5.19
CA LEU A 303 8.66 -3.07 6.23
C LEU A 303 8.40 -2.23 7.49
N ARG A 304 8.44 -2.86 8.67
CA ARG A 304 8.23 -2.15 9.94
C ARG A 304 9.57 -1.70 10.52
N HIS A 305 9.77 -0.38 10.62
CA HIS A 305 10.98 0.24 11.17
C HIS A 305 12.28 -0.35 10.57
N PRO A 306 12.45 -0.31 9.24
CA PRO A 306 13.66 -0.82 8.59
C PRO A 306 14.90 -0.05 9.06
N ALA A 307 16.08 -0.66 8.92
CA ALA A 307 17.31 0.02 9.26
C ALA A 307 17.61 1.06 8.18
N LEU A 308 17.87 2.31 8.59
CA LEU A 308 18.12 3.43 7.69
C LEU A 308 19.57 3.90 7.76
N THR A 309 20.04 4.60 6.73
CA THR A 309 21.31 5.34 6.77
C THR A 309 21.33 6.35 7.92
N ASP A 310 22.51 6.83 8.31
CA ASP A 310 22.64 7.70 9.49
C ASP A 310 21.89 9.04 9.34
N ASP A 311 21.68 9.50 8.12
CA ASP A 311 20.84 10.67 7.79
C ASP A 311 19.33 10.35 7.70
N GLY A 312 18.95 9.08 7.86
CA GLY A 312 17.56 8.60 7.78
C GLY A 312 16.94 8.65 6.39
N LYS A 313 17.70 8.97 5.33
CA LYS A 313 17.14 9.22 4.00
C LYS A 313 16.99 7.98 3.14
N LYS A 314 17.74 6.90 3.42
CA LYS A 314 17.76 5.68 2.62
C LYS A 314 17.66 4.43 3.47
N PHE A 315 17.28 3.32 2.86
CA PHE A 315 17.47 2.01 3.48
C PHE A 315 18.97 1.75 3.68
N ARG A 316 19.36 1.27 4.88
CA ARG A 316 20.74 0.86 5.18
C ARG A 316 21.11 -0.43 4.45
N ASN A 317 20.14 -1.30 4.24
CA ASN A 317 20.31 -2.63 3.67
C ASN A 317 19.64 -2.71 2.29
N GLU A 318 20.41 -3.07 1.27
CA GLU A 318 19.89 -3.21 -0.10
C GLU A 318 18.81 -4.31 -0.24
N GLY A 319 18.89 -5.35 0.59
CA GLY A 319 17.86 -6.39 0.68
C GLY A 319 16.50 -5.84 1.13
N GLN A 320 16.47 -4.90 2.09
CA GLN A 320 15.25 -4.23 2.53
C GLN A 320 14.66 -3.32 1.43
N ARG A 321 15.52 -2.63 0.68
CA ARG A 321 15.11 -1.88 -0.51
C ARG A 321 14.52 -2.82 -1.58
N ALA A 322 15.19 -3.93 -1.85
CA ALA A 322 14.74 -4.94 -2.82
C ALA A 322 13.40 -5.59 -2.39
N GLU A 323 13.21 -5.82 -1.09
CA GLU A 323 11.94 -6.32 -0.56
C GLU A 323 10.80 -5.32 -0.74
N THR A 324 11.06 -4.03 -0.52
CA THR A 324 10.10 -2.95 -0.82
C THR A 324 9.68 -2.98 -2.30
N LYS A 325 10.63 -3.13 -3.24
CA LYS A 325 10.30 -3.27 -4.66
C LYS A 325 9.49 -4.54 -4.95
N LYS A 326 9.82 -5.67 -4.33
CA LYS A 326 9.03 -6.92 -4.46
C LYS A 326 7.58 -6.75 -4.01
N LYS A 327 7.36 -6.01 -2.91
CA LYS A 327 6.02 -5.63 -2.41
C LYS A 327 5.26 -4.75 -3.42
N ILE A 328 5.94 -3.79 -4.05
CA ILE A 328 5.35 -2.97 -5.11
C ILE A 328 4.95 -3.83 -6.32
N ARG A 329 5.84 -4.72 -6.78
CA ARG A 329 5.57 -5.63 -7.91
C ARG A 329 4.33 -6.49 -7.68
N VAL A 330 4.22 -7.17 -6.54
CA VAL A 330 3.05 -8.03 -6.26
C VAL A 330 1.76 -7.21 -6.22
N SER A 331 1.81 -5.96 -5.76
CA SER A 331 0.65 -5.06 -5.75
C SER A 331 0.23 -4.69 -7.18
N LEU A 332 1.17 -4.27 -8.02
CA LEU A 332 0.90 -3.89 -9.43
C LEU A 332 0.45 -5.09 -10.27
N ARG A 333 1.10 -6.27 -10.11
CA ARG A 333 0.67 -7.52 -10.76
C ARG A 333 -0.76 -7.90 -10.38
N THR A 334 -1.10 -7.78 -9.10
CA THR A 334 -2.46 -8.05 -8.63
C THR A 334 -3.46 -7.09 -9.27
N ALA A 335 -3.14 -5.80 -9.34
CA ALA A 335 -4.03 -4.83 -9.97
C ALA A 335 -4.27 -5.14 -11.46
N ALA A 336 -3.20 -5.34 -12.23
CA ALA A 336 -3.29 -5.61 -13.67
C ALA A 336 -3.97 -6.96 -13.96
N SER A 337 -3.61 -8.03 -13.25
CA SER A 337 -4.22 -9.37 -13.44
C SER A 337 -5.71 -9.42 -13.08
N LYS A 338 -6.20 -8.49 -12.26
CA LYS A 338 -7.62 -8.33 -11.93
C LYS A 338 -8.34 -7.33 -12.85
N GLY A 339 -7.66 -6.80 -13.87
CA GLY A 339 -8.24 -5.92 -14.88
C GLY A 339 -8.43 -4.47 -14.41
N HIS A 340 -7.80 -4.04 -13.33
CA HIS A 340 -7.90 -2.66 -12.88
C HIS A 340 -7.08 -1.73 -13.76
N THR A 341 -7.72 -0.78 -14.42
CA THR A 341 -7.07 0.25 -15.25
C THR A 341 -6.80 1.55 -14.50
N ARG A 342 -7.36 1.74 -13.30
CA ARG A 342 -7.16 2.95 -12.48
C ARG A 342 -6.67 2.59 -11.09
N LEU A 343 -5.56 3.21 -10.68
CA LEU A 343 -4.92 2.94 -9.40
C LEU A 343 -4.89 4.19 -8.51
N VAL A 344 -5.20 3.99 -7.23
CA VAL A 344 -4.82 4.91 -6.16
C VAL A 344 -3.79 4.23 -5.26
N LEU A 345 -2.55 4.69 -5.35
CA LEU A 345 -1.42 4.28 -4.54
C LEU A 345 -1.19 5.30 -3.41
N GLY A 346 -0.13 5.10 -2.61
CA GLY A 346 0.19 6.00 -1.50
C GLY A 346 1.60 5.79 -0.96
N ALA A 347 1.91 6.52 0.12
CA ALA A 347 3.24 6.51 0.73
C ALA A 347 3.48 5.26 1.61
N LEU A 348 3.69 4.11 0.95
CA LEU A 348 3.79 2.79 1.56
C LEU A 348 4.85 2.73 2.67
N GLY A 349 4.37 2.65 3.93
CA GLY A 349 5.22 2.52 5.11
C GLY A 349 5.87 3.82 5.60
N CYS A 350 5.62 4.97 4.98
CA CYS A 350 6.27 6.26 5.29
C CYS A 350 5.64 7.01 6.47
N GLY A 351 4.72 6.37 7.20
CA GLY A 351 4.11 6.88 8.42
C GLY A 351 4.64 6.14 9.64
N VAL A 352 3.73 5.45 10.35
CA VAL A 352 4.04 4.70 11.59
C VAL A 352 5.17 3.67 11.40
N PHE A 353 5.38 3.15 10.20
CA PHE A 353 6.43 2.16 9.93
C PHE A 353 7.79 2.75 9.58
N SER A 354 7.91 4.08 9.49
CA SER A 354 9.18 4.80 9.36
C SER A 354 10.05 4.38 8.16
N ASN A 355 9.43 4.10 7.01
CA ASN A 355 10.16 3.90 5.76
C ASN A 355 10.56 5.27 5.17
N PRO A 356 11.74 5.38 4.51
CA PRO A 356 12.25 6.63 3.95
C PRO A 356 11.40 7.07 2.74
N PRO A 357 10.67 8.20 2.80
CA PRO A 357 9.65 8.54 1.81
C PRO A 357 10.19 8.74 0.39
N THR A 358 11.27 9.52 0.24
CA THR A 358 11.92 9.72 -1.07
C THR A 358 12.36 8.38 -1.68
N GLU A 359 13.01 7.53 -0.89
CA GLU A 359 13.54 6.23 -1.35
C GLU A 359 12.41 5.22 -1.69
N VAL A 360 11.27 5.26 -0.98
CA VAL A 360 10.08 4.46 -1.34
C VAL A 360 9.47 4.96 -2.66
N ALA A 361 9.39 6.28 -2.86
CA ALA A 361 8.92 6.86 -4.13
C ALA A 361 9.84 6.47 -5.30
N GLU A 362 11.16 6.48 -5.09
CA GLU A 362 12.14 5.99 -6.07
C GLU A 362 11.95 4.49 -6.35
N CYS A 363 11.67 3.67 -5.33
CA CYS A 363 11.35 2.26 -5.53
C CYS A 363 10.11 2.06 -6.41
N PHE A 364 9.05 2.87 -6.24
CA PHE A 364 7.89 2.84 -7.14
C PHE A 364 8.28 3.22 -8.56
N LEU A 365 9.01 4.32 -8.75
CA LEU A 365 9.43 4.80 -10.07
C LEU A 365 10.29 3.76 -10.80
N GLU A 366 11.25 3.16 -10.09
CA GLU A 366 12.10 2.10 -10.65
C GLU A 366 11.29 0.87 -11.03
N VAL A 367 10.33 0.44 -10.20
CA VAL A 367 9.48 -0.71 -10.53
C VAL A 367 8.58 -0.40 -11.73
N PHE A 368 7.96 0.78 -11.79
CA PHE A 368 7.17 1.16 -12.96
C PHE A 368 8.00 1.16 -14.26
N ARG A 369 9.29 1.50 -14.18
CA ARG A 369 10.22 1.49 -15.32
C ARG A 369 10.72 0.10 -15.72
N GLU A 370 10.41 -0.94 -14.95
CA GLU A 370 10.72 -2.31 -15.37
C GLU A 370 9.89 -2.69 -16.58
N THR A 371 10.47 -3.46 -17.51
CA THR A 371 9.83 -3.90 -18.76
C THR A 371 8.43 -4.48 -18.56
N GLU A 372 8.23 -5.16 -17.44
CA GLU A 372 6.95 -5.77 -17.05
C GLU A 372 5.80 -4.75 -16.90
N PHE A 373 6.07 -3.56 -16.36
CA PHE A 373 5.05 -2.56 -16.02
C PHE A 373 5.01 -1.38 -16.99
N GLN A 374 5.88 -1.40 -18.00
CA GLN A 374 5.90 -0.42 -19.08
C GLN A 374 4.82 -0.70 -20.12
N GLY A 375 4.45 0.35 -20.87
CA GLY A 375 3.68 0.20 -22.09
C GLY A 375 2.19 0.51 -21.96
N GLY A 376 1.74 1.16 -20.89
CA GLY A 376 0.35 1.64 -20.75
C GLY A 376 -0.61 0.60 -20.20
N TRP A 377 -0.26 0.00 -19.05
CA TRP A 377 -1.15 -0.93 -18.33
C TRP A 377 -2.36 -0.25 -17.69
N TRP A 378 -2.27 1.06 -17.44
CA TRP A 378 -3.29 1.81 -16.70
C TRP A 378 -3.73 3.06 -17.47
N GLU A 379 -4.96 3.47 -17.24
CA GLU A 379 -5.50 4.77 -17.67
C GLU A 379 -5.11 5.87 -16.69
N ASP A 380 -5.10 5.55 -15.39
CA ASP A 380 -4.77 6.49 -14.32
C ASP A 380 -3.91 5.83 -13.23
N VAL A 381 -2.82 6.50 -12.84
CA VAL A 381 -2.04 6.17 -11.64
C VAL A 381 -1.92 7.41 -10.76
N VAL A 382 -2.60 7.40 -9.61
CA VAL A 382 -2.60 8.50 -8.65
C VAL A 382 -1.96 8.05 -7.35
N PHE A 383 -0.99 8.80 -6.85
CA PHE A 383 -0.49 8.67 -5.49
C PHE A 383 -1.23 9.65 -4.59
N ALA A 384 -2.17 9.15 -3.80
CA ALA A 384 -2.88 9.92 -2.79
C ALA A 384 -2.05 9.91 -1.50
N VAL A 385 -1.29 10.99 -1.27
CA VAL A 385 -0.33 11.11 -0.17
C VAL A 385 -0.68 12.34 0.65
N MET A 386 -1.36 12.14 1.78
CA MET A 386 -1.65 13.22 2.70
C MET A 386 -0.36 13.79 3.28
N ASP A 387 -0.24 15.12 3.29
CA ASP A 387 0.91 15.78 3.86
C ASP A 387 0.92 15.65 5.39
N ASN A 388 2.08 15.26 5.92
CA ASN A 388 2.34 15.17 7.36
C ASN A 388 3.16 16.35 7.88
N ALA A 389 3.63 17.24 7.00
CA ALA A 389 4.20 18.52 7.36
C ALA A 389 3.11 19.61 7.47
N ARG A 390 3.47 20.75 8.08
CA ARG A 390 2.57 21.89 8.28
C ARG A 390 3.29 23.20 8.00
N GLY A 391 2.54 24.26 7.73
CA GLY A 391 3.09 25.60 7.54
C GLY A 391 4.00 25.68 6.30
N ASP A 392 5.15 26.32 6.47
CA ASP A 392 6.19 26.49 5.44
C ASP A 392 6.83 25.17 4.98
N GLN A 393 6.70 24.12 5.78
CA GLN A 393 7.23 22.79 5.48
C GLN A 393 6.26 21.90 4.69
N ALA A 394 5.03 22.36 4.45
CA ALA A 394 4.00 21.62 3.73
C ALA A 394 4.01 21.92 2.21
N GLY A 395 3.29 21.11 1.46
CA GLY A 395 3.10 21.26 0.02
C GLY A 395 4.18 20.58 -0.81
N LYS A 396 4.13 20.82 -2.12
CA LYS A 396 4.95 20.13 -3.13
C LYS A 396 6.46 20.29 -2.94
N ASP A 397 6.87 21.44 -2.39
CA ASP A 397 8.28 21.78 -2.12
C ASP A 397 8.66 21.48 -0.65
N GLY A 398 7.69 21.01 0.14
CA GLY A 398 7.81 20.73 1.55
C GLY A 398 8.62 19.48 1.89
N SER A 399 8.91 19.32 3.19
CA SER A 399 9.65 18.18 3.73
C SER A 399 8.76 16.98 4.08
N GLY A 400 7.44 17.15 4.06
CA GLY A 400 6.50 16.06 4.31
C GLY A 400 6.40 15.02 3.20
N ASN A 401 5.67 13.94 3.48
CA ASN A 401 5.52 12.81 2.56
C ASN A 401 4.96 13.23 1.20
N PHE A 402 3.98 14.14 1.19
CA PHE A 402 3.39 14.66 -0.04
C PHE A 402 4.45 15.31 -0.92
N GLY A 403 5.20 16.29 -0.39
CA GLY A 403 6.26 16.96 -1.14
C GLY A 403 7.35 16.02 -1.64
N GLN A 404 7.78 15.06 -0.81
CA GLN A 404 8.80 14.08 -1.22
C GLN A 404 8.32 13.17 -2.35
N PHE A 405 7.10 12.63 -2.26
CA PHE A 405 6.51 11.82 -3.34
C PHE A 405 6.27 12.67 -4.59
N HIS A 406 5.78 13.89 -4.45
CA HIS A 406 5.49 14.80 -5.55
C HIS A 406 6.75 15.07 -6.38
N ARG A 407 7.89 15.38 -5.74
CA ARG A 407 9.14 15.67 -6.46
C ARG A 407 9.72 14.48 -7.22
N VAL A 408 9.48 13.25 -6.76
CA VAL A 408 10.00 12.03 -7.41
C VAL A 408 9.07 11.53 -8.51
N LEU A 409 7.75 11.52 -8.25
CA LEU A 409 6.78 10.78 -9.05
C LEU A 409 5.86 11.65 -9.90
N ASN A 410 5.58 12.90 -9.50
CA ASN A 410 4.61 13.72 -10.23
C ASN A 410 5.12 13.98 -11.66
N ASP A 411 4.20 13.93 -12.61
CA ASP A 411 4.46 14.12 -14.05
C ASP A 411 5.36 13.06 -14.71
N GLN A 412 5.77 12.00 -14.01
CA GLN A 412 6.43 10.87 -14.65
C GLN A 412 5.44 10.14 -15.57
N VAL A 413 5.88 9.77 -16.78
CA VAL A 413 5.10 8.91 -17.69
C VAL A 413 5.68 7.51 -17.61
N VAL A 414 4.84 6.53 -17.30
CA VAL A 414 5.21 5.12 -17.10
C VAL A 414 4.43 4.16 -17.98
#